data_AF-A0A7J0CGB0-F1
#
_entry.id   AF-A0A7J0CGB0-F1
#
_cell.length_a   1.000
_cell.length_b   1.000
_cell.length_c   1.000
_cell.angle_alpha   90.00
_cell.angle_beta   90.00
_cell.angle_gamma   90.00
#
_symmetry.space_group_name_H-M   'P 1'
#
loop_
_entity.id
_entity.type
_entity.pdbx_description
1 polymer ?
#
loop_
_entity_poly.entity_id
_entity_poly.type
_entity_poly.pdbx_seq_one_letter_code
_entity_poly.pdbx_strand_id
1 'polypeptide(L)'
;MISIGCVRDQLEAVELGRPSGPSDVVFFRGIDVFGVRAREVVTRMSDLTAIVADDENPASFVAPDLLLSFWRPFDGDDQPDDEQGYYFNSVLLARPGYYDGPNEV
;
A
#
# COMPACT_ATOMS: atom_id res chain seq x y z
N MET A 1 6.74 6.15 -9.29
CA MET A 1 8.03 5.41 -9.26
C MET A 1 7.71 3.92 -9.24
N ILE A 2 8.51 3.06 -9.89
CA ILE A 2 8.35 1.59 -9.80
C ILE A 2 9.65 1.03 -9.23
N SER A 3 9.56 0.25 -8.16
CA SER A 3 10.68 -0.49 -7.57
C SER A 3 10.40 -1.99 -7.66
N ILE A 4 11.42 -2.78 -8.01
CA ILE A 4 11.33 -4.24 -8.11
C ILE A 4 12.44 -4.82 -7.22
N GLY A 5 12.02 -5.45 -6.12
CA GLY A 5 12.91 -6.16 -5.21
C GLY A 5 13.07 -7.61 -5.63
N CYS A 6 14.31 -8.11 -5.67
CA CYS A 6 14.63 -9.49 -5.99
C CYS A 6 15.60 -10.08 -4.97
N VAL A 7 15.40 -11.33 -4.58
CA VAL A 7 16.30 -12.11 -3.72
C VAL A 7 16.58 -13.45 -4.38
N ARG A 8 17.88 -13.79 -4.50
CA ARG A 8 18.35 -15.05 -5.13
C ARG A 8 17.71 -15.29 -6.51
N ASP A 9 17.74 -14.27 -7.36
CA ASP A 9 17.17 -14.26 -8.71
C ASP A 9 15.65 -14.53 -8.79
N GLN A 10 14.94 -14.37 -7.67
CA GLN A 10 13.48 -14.46 -7.61
C GLN A 10 12.87 -13.11 -7.24
N LEU A 11 11.72 -12.81 -7.85
CA LEU A 11 10.93 -11.63 -7.48
C LEU A 11 10.48 -11.74 -6.02
N GLU A 12 10.76 -10.70 -5.26
CA GLU A 12 10.39 -10.59 -3.86
C GLU A 12 9.20 -9.65 -3.67
N ALA A 13 9.27 -8.45 -4.25
CA ALA A 13 8.20 -7.48 -4.19
C ALA A 13 8.25 -6.51 -5.37
N VAL A 14 7.09 -5.97 -5.71
CA VAL A 14 6.95 -4.83 -6.61
C VAL A 14 6.27 -3.71 -5.84
N GLU A 15 6.91 -2.55 -5.80
CA GLU A 15 6.33 -1.35 -5.19
C GLU A 15 6.07 -0.30 -6.26
N LEU A 16 4.87 0.26 -6.22
CA LEU A 16 4.46 1.39 -7.03
C LEU A 16 4.33 2.59 -6.10
N GLY A 17 5.06 3.65 -6.40
CA GLY A 17 4.87 4.97 -5.79
C GLY A 17 3.89 5.81 -6.60
N ARG A 18 3.08 6.62 -5.90
CA ARG A 18 2.08 7.53 -6.46
C ARG A 18 2.67 8.32 -7.64
N PRO A 19 2.01 8.32 -8.81
CA PRO A 19 2.42 9.14 -9.94
C PRO A 19 2.43 10.63 -9.61
N SER A 20 3.42 11.37 -10.10
CA SER A 20 3.54 12.82 -9.89
C SER A 20 2.57 13.64 -10.77
N GLY A 21 1.87 13.01 -11.70
CA GLY A 21 0.90 13.63 -12.61
C GLY A 21 -0.22 12.66 -12.98
N PRO A 22 -1.32 13.17 -13.58
CA PRO A 22 -2.55 12.39 -13.81
C PRO A 22 -2.48 11.43 -15.01
N SER A 23 -1.32 11.29 -15.66
CA SER A 23 -1.14 10.44 -16.83
C SER A 23 -1.21 8.95 -16.52
N ASP A 24 -0.84 8.57 -15.30
CA ASP A 24 -0.76 7.19 -14.87
C ASP A 24 -1.74 6.95 -13.72
N VAL A 25 -2.50 5.87 -13.83
CA VAL A 25 -3.48 5.48 -12.81
C VAL A 25 -3.25 4.01 -12.46
N VAL A 26 -3.22 3.71 -11.16
CA VAL A 26 -3.02 2.36 -10.65
C VAL A 26 -4.33 1.85 -10.09
N PHE A 27 -4.88 0.83 -10.74
CA PHE A 27 -6.12 0.19 -10.33
C PHE A 27 -5.87 -1.14 -9.65
N PHE A 28 -6.56 -1.38 -8.55
CA PHE A 28 -6.73 -2.72 -7.99
C PHE A 28 -8.21 -3.06 -7.91
N ARG A 29 -8.65 -4.08 -8.66
CA ARG A 29 -10.07 -4.51 -8.73
C ARG A 29 -11.06 -3.35 -8.93
N GLY A 30 -10.69 -2.37 -9.76
CA GLY A 30 -11.50 -1.19 -10.06
C GLY A 30 -11.38 -0.02 -9.07
N ILE A 31 -10.58 -0.16 -8.01
CA ILE A 31 -10.26 0.92 -7.07
C ILE A 31 -9.03 1.66 -7.58
N ASP A 32 -9.17 2.98 -7.82
CA ASP A 32 -8.03 3.85 -8.07
C ASP A 32 -7.27 4.05 -6.74
N VAL A 33 -6.12 3.38 -6.62
CA VAL A 33 -5.35 3.29 -5.37
C VAL A 33 -4.78 4.64 -4.95
N PHE A 34 -4.48 5.52 -5.90
CA PHE A 34 -3.78 6.78 -5.65
C PHE A 34 -4.63 8.04 -5.89
N GLY A 35 -5.72 7.92 -6.64
CA GLY A 35 -6.66 9.00 -6.91
C GLY A 35 -7.79 9.10 -5.87
N VAL A 36 -8.02 8.06 -5.08
CA VAL A 36 -9.03 8.03 -4.00
C VAL A 36 -8.34 8.18 -2.65
N ARG A 37 -9.03 8.84 -1.69
CA ARG A 37 -8.49 9.01 -0.33
C ARG A 37 -8.20 7.66 0.33
N ALA A 38 -7.11 7.57 1.08
CA ALA A 38 -6.65 6.35 1.74
C ALA A 38 -7.76 5.66 2.54
N ARG A 39 -8.54 6.42 3.34
CA ARG A 39 -9.68 5.90 4.11
C ARG A 39 -10.77 5.25 3.25
N GLU A 40 -11.01 5.79 2.06
CA GLU A 40 -12.01 5.28 1.13
C GLU A 40 -11.46 4.05 0.39
N VAL A 41 -10.17 4.05 0.05
CA VAL A 41 -9.50 2.83 -0.46
C VAL A 41 -9.58 1.71 0.58
N VAL A 42 -9.28 1.97 1.85
CA VAL A 42 -9.37 0.99 2.94
C VAL A 42 -10.80 0.46 3.09
N THR A 43 -11.79 1.35 3.08
CA THR A 43 -13.22 0.95 3.13
C THR A 43 -13.61 0.05 1.95
N ARG A 44 -13.17 0.36 0.73
CA ARG A 44 -13.48 -0.48 -0.44
C ARG A 44 -12.71 -1.80 -0.44
N MET A 45 -11.51 -1.80 0.12
CA MET A 45 -10.69 -3.01 0.26
C MET A 45 -11.28 -3.96 1.30
N SER A 46 -11.88 -3.45 2.38
CA SER A 46 -12.50 -4.30 3.42
C SER A 46 -13.72 -5.08 2.91
N ASP A 47 -14.37 -4.62 1.84
CA ASP A 47 -15.40 -5.40 1.12
C ASP A 47 -14.82 -6.59 0.32
N LEU A 48 -13.51 -6.58 0.04
CA LEU A 48 -12.83 -7.56 -0.82
C LEU A 48 -11.94 -8.54 -0.06
N THR A 49 -11.37 -8.12 1.07
CA THR A 49 -10.37 -8.86 1.84
C THR A 49 -10.26 -8.29 3.26
N ALA A 50 -9.70 -9.04 4.20
CA ALA A 50 -9.20 -8.44 5.43
C ALA A 50 -8.12 -7.40 5.10
N ILE A 51 -8.26 -6.20 5.65
CA ILE A 51 -7.27 -5.12 5.60
C ILE A 51 -7.16 -4.50 7.00
N VAL A 52 -5.94 -4.38 7.51
CA VAL A 52 -5.66 -3.91 8.86
C VAL A 52 -4.61 -2.80 8.81
N ALA A 53 -4.68 -1.86 9.75
CA ALA A 53 -3.57 -0.93 9.96
C ALA A 53 -2.39 -1.71 10.56
N ASP A 54 -1.17 -1.29 10.23
CA ASP A 54 0.04 -1.79 10.87
C ASP A 54 0.15 -1.21 12.28
N ASP A 55 0.40 -2.06 13.28
CA ASP A 55 0.47 -1.68 14.69
C ASP A 55 1.66 -0.75 14.99
N GLU A 56 2.77 -0.91 14.28
CA GLU A 56 3.98 -0.09 14.45
C GLU A 56 3.92 1.17 13.60
N ASN A 57 3.18 1.14 12.50
CA ASN A 57 3.02 2.26 11.60
C ASN A 57 1.57 2.41 11.13
N PRO A 58 0.70 3.11 11.90
CA PRO A 58 -0.72 3.28 11.58
C PRO A 58 -1.02 3.97 10.24
N ALA A 59 -0.02 4.64 9.66
CA ALA A 59 -0.08 5.20 8.32
C ALA A 59 0.07 4.13 7.20
N SER A 60 0.29 2.87 7.58
CA SER A 60 0.39 1.70 6.70
C SER A 60 -0.80 0.79 6.91
N PHE A 61 -1.26 0.18 5.83
CA PHE A 61 -2.33 -0.81 5.85
C PHE A 61 -1.88 -2.05 5.11
N VAL A 62 -2.18 -3.22 5.65
CA VAL A 62 -1.81 -4.52 5.09
C VAL A 62 -3.08 -5.31 4.82
N ALA A 63 -3.18 -5.85 3.60
CA ALA A 63 -4.15 -6.86 3.23
C ALA A 63 -3.42 -8.22 3.12
N PRO A 64 -3.32 -8.98 4.22
CA PRO A 64 -2.41 -10.12 4.33
C PRO A 64 -2.75 -11.25 3.33
N ASP A 65 -4.04 -11.51 3.11
CA ASP A 65 -4.51 -12.55 2.19
C ASP A 65 -4.12 -12.27 0.73
N LEU A 66 -3.84 -11.00 0.40
CA LEU A 66 -3.44 -10.55 -0.93
C LEU A 66 -1.96 -10.21 -1.03
N LEU A 67 -1.22 -10.24 0.09
CA LEU A 67 0.17 -9.80 0.19
C LEU A 67 0.37 -8.36 -0.34
N LEU A 68 -0.63 -7.52 -0.09
CA LEU A 68 -0.63 -6.10 -0.45
C LEU A 68 -0.40 -5.25 0.78
N SER A 69 0.47 -4.25 0.67
CA SER A 69 0.56 -3.17 1.65
C SER A 69 0.41 -1.81 0.98
N PHE A 70 -0.17 -0.88 1.71
CA PHE A 70 -0.43 0.48 1.29
C PHE A 70 0.19 1.41 2.32
N TRP A 71 0.87 2.46 1.89
CA TRP A 71 1.56 3.37 2.79
C TRP A 71 1.27 4.83 2.45
N ARG A 72 1.14 5.65 3.48
CA ARG A 72 1.06 7.12 3.39
C ARG A 72 2.04 7.77 4.39
N PRO A 73 2.51 8.99 4.14
CA PRO A 73 3.57 9.62 4.93
C PRO A 73 3.17 9.94 6.38
N PHE A 74 1.89 10.15 6.67
CA PHE A 74 1.39 10.36 8.02
C PHE A 74 -0.11 10.02 8.13
N ASP A 75 -0.54 9.69 9.34
CA ASP A 75 -1.92 9.31 9.70
C ASP A 75 -2.84 10.52 9.97
N GLY A 76 -2.75 11.56 9.14
CA GLY A 76 -3.42 12.84 9.39
C GLY A 76 -4.44 13.18 8.31
N ASP A 77 -5.72 13.14 8.69
CA ASP A 77 -6.80 13.84 7.97
C ASP A 77 -7.02 15.28 8.54
N ASP A 78 -6.23 15.67 9.54
CA ASP A 78 -6.53 16.79 10.46
C ASP A 78 -5.92 18.15 10.07
N GLN A 79 -4.92 18.16 9.18
CA GLN A 79 -4.34 19.41 8.65
C GLN A 79 -4.80 19.64 7.21
N PRO A 80 -5.71 20.60 6.96
CA PRO A 80 -6.27 20.84 5.63
C PRO A 80 -5.23 21.29 4.60
N ASP A 81 -4.08 21.82 5.05
CA ASP A 81 -3.01 22.31 4.18
C ASP A 81 -1.99 21.22 3.78
N ASP A 82 -2.05 20.02 4.38
CA ASP A 82 -1.11 18.93 4.09
C ASP A 82 -1.86 17.71 3.50
N GLU A 83 -2.22 17.81 2.23
CA GLU A 83 -2.93 16.77 1.47
C GLU A 83 -2.13 15.46 1.34
N GLN A 84 -0.85 15.44 1.75
CA GLN A 84 0.03 14.28 1.64
C GLN A 84 -0.44 13.08 2.48
N GLY A 85 -1.17 13.31 3.58
CA GLY A 85 -1.74 12.25 4.41
C GLY A 85 -3.06 11.67 3.87
N TYR A 86 -3.74 12.36 2.95
CA TYR A 86 -5.09 11.95 2.54
C TYR A 86 -5.09 10.79 1.55
N TYR A 87 -3.97 10.55 0.88
CA TYR A 87 -3.85 9.56 -0.19
C TYR A 87 -2.69 8.62 0.12
N PHE A 88 -2.75 7.40 -0.42
CA PHE A 88 -1.58 6.54 -0.39
C PHE A 88 -0.47 7.11 -1.27
N ASN A 89 0.77 7.00 -0.78
CA ASN A 89 1.97 7.35 -1.52
C ASN A 89 2.65 6.14 -2.14
N SER A 90 2.45 4.94 -1.60
CA SER A 90 2.87 3.72 -2.27
C SER A 90 1.93 2.54 -2.00
N VAL A 91 1.99 1.57 -2.92
CA VAL A 91 1.41 0.24 -2.78
C VAL A 91 2.45 -0.79 -3.15
N LEU A 92 2.60 -1.84 -2.34
CA LEU A 92 3.54 -2.92 -2.54
C LEU A 92 2.78 -4.24 -2.66
N LEU A 93 3.15 -5.02 -3.67
CA LEU A 93 2.74 -6.41 -3.83
C LEU A 93 3.94 -7.31 -3.55
N ALA A 94 3.80 -8.18 -2.56
CA ALA A 94 4.85 -9.07 -2.12
C ALA A 94 4.62 -10.52 -2.58
N ARG A 95 5.70 -11.30 -2.64
CA ARG A 95 5.61 -12.75 -2.78
C ARG A 95 5.15 -13.42 -1.47
N PRO A 96 4.62 -14.65 -1.52
CA PRO A 96 4.33 -15.42 -0.31
C PRO A 96 5.56 -15.57 0.59
N GLY A 97 5.35 -15.41 1.89
CA GLY A 97 6.38 -15.48 2.93
C GLY A 97 7.25 -14.24 3.08
N TYR A 98 6.92 -13.13 2.42
CA TYR A 98 7.63 -11.85 2.58
C TYR A 98 7.50 -11.26 3.99
N TYR A 99 6.31 -11.36 4.59
CA TYR A 99 6.03 -10.83 5.92
C TYR A 99 6.31 -11.83 7.06
N ASP A 100 6.80 -13.03 6.76
CA ASP A 100 7.11 -14.05 7.77
C ASP A 100 8.35 -13.68 8.61
N GLY A 101 9.08 -12.62 8.22
CA GLY A 101 10.34 -12.23 8.82
C GLY A 101 11.47 -13.22 8.51
N PRO A 102 12.72 -12.91 8.91
CA PRO A 102 13.78 -13.90 8.93
C PRO A 102 13.44 -14.90 10.03
N ASN A 103 12.67 -15.95 9.71
CA ASN A 103 12.18 -16.92 10.69
C ASN A 103 13.25 -17.29 11.72
N GLU A 104 12.88 -17.21 13.00
CA GLU A 104 13.41 -18.07 14.05
C GLU A 104 13.35 -19.52 13.54
N VAL A 105 14.51 -20.06 13.18
CA VAL A 105 14.75 -21.49 12.98
C VAL A 105 15.62 -22.01 14.11
#